data_AF-A0A246BSY6-F1
#
_entry.id   AF-A0A246BSY6-F1
#
_cell.length_a   1.000
_cell.length_b   1.000
_cell.length_c   1.000
_cell.angle_alpha   90.00
_cell.angle_beta   90.00
_cell.angle_gamma   90.00
#
_symmetry.space_group_name_H-M   'P 1'
#
loop_
_entity.id
_entity.type
_entity.pdbx_description
1 polymer ?
#
loop_
_entity_poly.entity_id
_entity_poly.type
_entity_poly.pdbx_seq_one_letter_code
_entity_poly.pdbx_strand_id
1 'polypeptide(L)'
;MRLPLLVLSAVLGLSAPGGAGAVTMTYPNSTTVLHEQPGDWAGAQASGVTAGAGGLSLNAGAASGTLTSGTIRAAAFDELVPSWNAVTPAGGSVSVEVRAELTGGKWSRWFSFGSWSSGPERASLDGQKDAAGQVLTDTLRLNAKATAFQYRVTLRGAGTRVTLLAFTASDRARRAAGLGTPGDRAAWGHEVRVPMRSQMIYPDGGPVWCSPTSVSMILAHWGRNVTVPDAARGTFDRVYDGTGNWPFNAAYAATQGMRAFITRLPSLAQAERFTAAGIPLAVSLGWKAGELPGAALPTSSGHLMVLTGFDAKGNPVLNDPAAPTDAGVRRTYPRAAFEKLWLTHSGGLSYVIAPPRHAPAVTAVP
;
A
#
# COMPACT_ATOMS: atom_id res chain seq x y z
N MET A 1 -41.79 41.13 18.31
CA MET A 1 -41.10 40.01 18.98
C MET A 1 -40.11 39.43 17.98
N ARG A 2 -38.84 39.89 18.02
CA ARG A 2 -37.79 39.53 17.06
C ARG A 2 -36.82 38.58 17.77
N LEU A 3 -36.69 37.35 17.28
CA LEU A 3 -35.70 36.37 17.76
C LEU A 3 -34.30 36.77 17.27
N PRO A 4 -33.24 36.69 18.10
CA PRO A 4 -31.89 36.96 17.66
C PRO A 4 -31.28 35.75 16.94
N LEU A 5 -30.64 36.03 15.80
CA LEU A 5 -29.88 35.09 14.99
C LEU A 5 -28.53 34.84 15.68
N LEU A 6 -28.30 33.63 16.19
CA LEU A 6 -26.99 33.23 16.73
C LEU A 6 -26.05 32.96 15.54
N VAL A 7 -25.13 33.89 15.29
CA VAL A 7 -24.01 33.69 14.35
C VAL A 7 -22.93 32.90 15.09
N LEU A 8 -22.79 31.63 14.75
CA LEU A 8 -21.70 30.78 15.24
C LEU A 8 -20.44 31.11 14.42
N SER A 9 -19.62 32.03 14.93
CA SER A 9 -18.31 32.35 14.36
C SER A 9 -17.36 31.16 14.54
N ALA A 10 -17.10 30.41 13.47
CA ALA A 10 -16.03 29.42 13.46
C ALA A 10 -14.68 30.15 13.46
N VAL A 11 -13.93 30.02 14.55
CA VAL A 11 -12.55 30.50 14.65
C VAL A 11 -11.68 29.61 13.75
N LEU A 12 -11.30 30.11 12.57
CA LEU A 12 -10.16 29.57 11.83
C LEU A 12 -8.88 29.99 12.54
N GLY A 13 -8.33 29.09 13.35
CA GLY A 13 -6.94 29.19 13.79
C GLY A 13 -6.02 28.89 12.61
N LEU A 14 -5.47 29.91 11.97
CA LEU A 14 -4.29 29.76 11.10
C LEU A 14 -3.09 29.44 11.99
N SER A 15 -2.63 28.18 11.95
CA SER A 15 -1.32 27.80 12.49
C SER A 15 -0.21 28.13 11.48
N ALA A 16 0.84 28.78 11.97
CA ALA A 16 2.07 29.08 11.25
C ALA A 16 2.82 27.79 10.82
N PRO A 17 3.70 27.82 9.80
CA PRO A 17 4.41 26.64 9.31
C PRO A 17 5.58 26.31 10.25
N GLY A 18 5.31 25.47 11.25
CA GLY A 18 6.31 24.93 12.17
C GLY A 18 6.00 23.48 12.52
N GLY A 19 6.76 22.55 11.93
CA GLY A 19 6.85 21.14 12.35
C GLY A 19 5.59 20.30 12.15
N ALA A 20 5.09 20.14 10.93
CA ALA A 20 4.12 19.08 10.65
C ALA A 20 4.84 17.72 10.68
N GLY A 21 4.50 16.86 11.64
CA GLY A 21 4.99 15.48 11.68
C GLY A 21 4.48 14.65 10.50
N ALA A 22 5.08 13.47 10.34
CA ALA A 22 4.73 12.52 9.27
C ALA A 22 3.22 12.28 9.16
N VAL A 23 2.71 12.30 7.93
CA VAL A 23 1.30 12.00 7.65
C VAL A 23 0.99 10.59 8.14
N THR A 24 -0.03 10.46 8.98
CA THR A 24 -0.40 9.18 9.60
C THR A 24 -1.88 8.89 9.41
N MET A 25 -2.20 7.73 8.84
CA MET A 25 -3.57 7.20 8.73
C MET A 25 -3.78 6.17 9.84
N THR A 26 -4.75 6.39 10.72
CA THR A 26 -4.98 5.52 11.87
C THR A 26 -6.39 4.96 11.84
N TYR A 27 -6.47 3.64 11.79
CA TYR A 27 -7.70 2.85 11.88
C TYR A 27 -7.71 2.02 13.16
N PRO A 28 -8.87 1.46 13.55
CA PRO A 28 -8.95 0.59 14.73
C PRO A 28 -7.99 -0.60 14.73
N ASN A 29 -7.62 -1.10 13.54
CA ASN A 29 -6.79 -2.30 13.36
C ASN A 29 -5.43 -2.04 12.68
N SER A 30 -5.13 -0.81 12.27
CA SER A 30 -3.92 -0.49 11.52
C SER A 30 -3.48 0.97 11.66
N THR A 31 -2.20 1.22 11.43
CA THR A 31 -1.63 2.56 11.33
C THR A 31 -0.68 2.58 10.15
N THR A 32 -0.86 3.52 9.23
CA THR A 32 0.02 3.74 8.08
C THR A 32 0.71 5.09 8.25
N VAL A 33 2.03 5.09 8.43
CA VAL A 33 2.85 6.31 8.54
C VAL A 33 3.57 6.56 7.22
N LEU A 34 3.54 7.79 6.72
CA LEU A 34 4.15 8.21 5.45
C LEU A 34 5.25 9.25 5.70
N HIS A 35 6.47 8.97 5.24
CA HIS A 35 7.61 9.88 5.26
C HIS A 35 7.92 10.32 3.83
N GLU A 36 7.75 11.60 3.55
CA GLU A 36 7.93 12.21 2.23
C GLU A 36 8.57 13.61 2.29
N GLN A 37 8.51 14.28 3.43
CA GLN A 37 9.09 15.61 3.67
C GLN A 37 10.36 15.53 4.53
N PRO A 38 11.31 16.48 4.38
CA PRO A 38 12.53 16.53 5.20
C PRO A 38 12.29 16.38 6.71
N GLY A 39 11.21 17.03 7.21
CA GLY A 39 10.84 16.99 8.62
C GLY A 39 10.46 15.60 9.13
N ASP A 40 9.98 14.71 8.26
CA ASP A 40 9.61 13.33 8.63
C ASP A 40 10.83 12.49 9.02
N TRP A 41 12.03 12.92 8.61
CA TRP A 41 13.31 12.31 8.96
C TRP A 41 14.04 13.05 10.08
N ALA A 42 13.38 13.98 10.77
CA ALA A 42 13.96 14.64 11.94
C ALA A 42 14.36 13.60 13.01
N GLY A 43 15.58 13.72 13.53
CA GLY A 43 16.14 12.78 14.52
C GLY A 43 16.62 11.45 13.94
N ALA A 44 16.58 11.26 12.62
CA ALA A 44 17.18 10.10 11.97
C ALA A 44 18.72 10.19 11.95
N GLN A 45 19.38 9.04 11.99
CA GLN A 45 20.82 8.93 11.79
C GLN A 45 21.11 8.70 10.31
N ALA A 46 21.74 9.67 9.65
CA ALA A 46 22.06 9.63 8.23
C ALA A 46 23.58 9.57 7.99
N SER A 47 23.99 8.80 6.99
CA SER A 47 25.36 8.74 6.49
C SER A 47 25.35 8.60 4.97
N GLY A 48 26.01 9.51 4.25
CA GLY A 48 26.06 9.48 2.77
C GLY A 48 24.73 9.79 2.06
N VAL A 49 23.70 10.19 2.80
CA VAL A 49 22.39 10.62 2.29
C VAL A 49 21.95 11.93 2.92
N THR A 50 21.09 12.66 2.22
CA THR A 50 20.47 13.91 2.69
C THR A 50 18.97 13.89 2.39
N ALA A 51 18.16 14.31 3.36
CA ALA A 51 16.74 14.53 3.17
C ALA A 51 16.51 15.96 2.66
N GLY A 52 15.77 16.10 1.55
CA GLY A 52 15.44 17.38 0.93
C GLY A 52 14.01 17.38 0.38
N ALA A 53 13.60 18.47 -0.28
CA ALA A 53 12.23 18.62 -0.80
C ALA A 53 11.83 17.53 -1.81
N GLY A 54 12.81 16.84 -2.42
CA GLY A 54 12.59 15.70 -3.31
C GLY A 54 12.69 14.32 -2.63
N GLY A 55 12.68 14.28 -1.29
CA GLY A 55 12.86 13.07 -0.48
C GLY A 55 14.30 12.82 -0.06
N LEU A 56 14.63 11.57 0.24
CA LEU A 56 15.95 11.12 0.68
C LEU A 56 16.83 10.76 -0.53
N SER A 57 17.96 11.43 -0.70
CA SER A 57 18.87 11.22 -1.84
C SER A 57 20.29 10.90 -1.38
N LEU A 58 21.06 10.20 -2.21
CA LEU A 58 22.51 10.09 -2.00
C LEU A 58 23.19 11.45 -2.09
N ASN A 59 24.20 11.66 -1.25
CA ASN A 59 25.06 12.83 -1.33
C ASN A 59 25.87 12.80 -2.65
N ALA A 60 26.20 13.96 -3.18
CA ALA A 60 27.03 14.06 -4.37
C ALA A 60 28.36 13.30 -4.17
N GLY A 61 28.72 12.44 -5.13
CA GLY A 61 29.92 11.60 -5.07
C GLY A 61 29.82 10.35 -4.18
N ALA A 62 28.74 10.18 -3.41
CA ALA A 62 28.55 8.97 -2.59
C ALA A 62 28.07 7.79 -3.46
N ALA A 63 28.78 6.66 -3.39
CA ALA A 63 28.36 5.42 -4.04
C ALA A 63 27.21 4.71 -3.28
N SER A 64 27.12 4.96 -1.97
CA SER A 64 26.12 4.39 -1.07
C SER A 64 25.88 5.32 0.10
N GLY A 65 24.71 5.20 0.71
CA GLY A 65 24.39 5.90 1.94
C GLY A 65 23.16 5.29 2.61
N THR A 66 23.01 5.59 3.89
CA THR A 66 22.04 4.94 4.76
C THR A 66 21.38 5.97 5.67
N LEU A 67 20.09 5.81 5.87
CA LEU A 67 19.33 6.51 6.91
C LEU A 67 18.69 5.47 7.84
N THR A 68 18.88 5.63 9.15
CA THR A 68 18.16 4.89 10.18
C THR A 68 17.21 5.85 10.89
N SER A 69 15.91 5.52 10.91
CA SER A 69 14.89 6.37 11.50
C SER A 69 15.06 6.52 13.02
N GLY A 70 14.49 7.59 13.58
CA GLY A 70 14.11 7.60 14.99
C GLY A 70 13.08 6.50 15.30
N THR A 71 12.77 6.29 16.57
CA THR A 71 11.72 5.35 17.00
C THR A 71 10.35 5.86 16.58
N ILE A 72 9.62 5.07 15.79
CA ILE A 72 8.26 5.38 15.34
C ILE A 72 7.30 4.61 16.23
N ARG A 73 6.42 5.34 16.92
CA ARG A 73 5.36 4.76 17.76
C ARG A 73 4.12 4.47 16.91
N ALA A 74 3.46 3.37 17.20
CA ALA A 74 2.19 2.98 16.57
C ALA A 74 1.27 2.31 17.61
N ALA A 75 -0.01 2.14 17.26
CA ALA A 75 -0.89 1.25 18.00
C ALA A 75 -0.30 -0.17 18.03
N ALA A 76 -0.67 -0.99 19.02
CA ALA A 76 -0.15 -2.35 19.15
C ALA A 76 -0.34 -3.15 17.85
N PHE A 77 0.73 -3.74 17.34
CA PHE A 77 0.75 -4.43 16.05
C PHE A 77 1.55 -5.73 16.11
N ASP A 78 1.23 -6.67 15.22
CA ASP A 78 2.01 -7.89 14.98
C ASP A 78 2.22 -8.22 13.50
N GLU A 79 1.74 -7.35 12.60
CA GLU A 79 2.15 -7.33 11.20
C GLU A 79 2.62 -5.93 10.79
N LEU A 80 3.64 -5.85 9.95
CA LEU A 80 4.10 -4.62 9.32
C LEU A 80 4.47 -4.86 7.86
N VAL A 81 3.96 -4.01 6.97
CA VAL A 81 4.28 -4.02 5.54
C VAL A 81 4.83 -2.65 5.14
N PRO A 82 6.12 -2.55 4.74
CA PRO A 82 6.66 -1.31 4.20
C PRO A 82 6.33 -1.17 2.71
N SER A 83 6.31 0.05 2.22
CA SER A 83 6.35 0.37 0.78
C SER A 83 7.15 1.63 0.53
N TRP A 84 7.65 1.80 -0.69
CA TRP A 84 8.47 2.94 -1.05
C TRP A 84 8.27 3.37 -2.49
N ASN A 85 8.49 4.66 -2.73
CA ASN A 85 8.60 5.24 -4.07
C ASN A 85 10.05 5.65 -4.26
N ALA A 86 10.70 5.16 -5.31
CA ALA A 86 12.12 5.39 -5.53
C ALA A 86 12.46 5.62 -7.00
N VAL A 87 13.49 6.42 -7.22
CA VAL A 87 14.17 6.58 -8.52
C VAL A 87 15.54 5.93 -8.37
N THR A 88 15.84 4.96 -9.23
CA THR A 88 17.05 4.13 -9.18
C THR A 88 17.72 4.09 -10.56
N PRO A 89 18.35 5.19 -11.01
CA PRO A 89 18.95 5.26 -12.32
C PRO A 89 20.24 4.41 -12.40
N ALA A 90 20.66 4.06 -13.62
CA ALA A 90 21.95 3.41 -13.90
C ALA A 90 22.28 2.18 -13.01
N GLY A 91 21.28 1.33 -12.73
CA GLY A 91 21.47 0.13 -11.90
C GLY A 91 21.49 0.40 -10.39
N GLY A 92 21.11 1.60 -9.95
CA GLY A 92 20.95 1.92 -8.54
C GLY A 92 19.91 1.02 -7.84
N SER A 93 19.93 1.03 -6.51
CA SER A 93 19.00 0.26 -5.71
C SER A 93 18.67 0.87 -4.36
N VAL A 94 17.52 0.45 -3.82
CA VAL A 94 17.03 0.82 -2.49
C VAL A 94 16.78 -0.46 -1.70
N SER A 95 17.36 -0.57 -0.52
CA SER A 95 17.06 -1.63 0.44
C SER A 95 16.40 -1.06 1.68
N VAL A 96 15.36 -1.74 2.16
CA VAL A 96 14.61 -1.35 3.35
C VAL A 96 14.66 -2.49 4.35
N GLU A 97 14.98 -2.14 5.60
CA GLU A 97 14.99 -3.04 6.74
C GLU A 97 14.15 -2.45 7.86
N VAL A 98 13.48 -3.30 8.64
CA VAL A 98 12.69 -2.90 9.81
C VAL A 98 13.09 -3.74 11.02
N ARG A 99 13.09 -3.12 12.20
CA ARG A 99 13.10 -3.81 13.49
C ARG A 99 11.97 -3.29 14.35
N ALA A 100 11.44 -4.14 15.22
CA ALA A 100 10.34 -3.79 16.12
C ALA A 100 10.80 -3.81 17.59
N GLU A 101 10.22 -2.93 18.40
CA GLU A 101 10.37 -2.94 19.84
C GLU A 101 9.45 -4.01 20.43
N LEU A 102 10.03 -5.09 20.92
CA LEU A 102 9.36 -6.21 21.56
C LEU A 102 9.04 -5.87 23.03
N THR A 103 8.22 -6.72 23.66
CA THR A 103 7.89 -6.62 25.08
C THR A 103 9.16 -6.51 25.94
N GLY A 104 9.15 -5.59 26.91
CA GLY A 104 10.29 -5.32 27.79
C GLY A 104 11.37 -4.39 27.19
N GLY A 105 11.05 -3.66 26.11
CA GLY A 105 11.94 -2.65 25.51
C GLY A 105 13.11 -3.23 24.69
N LYS A 106 13.09 -4.55 24.44
CA LYS A 106 14.11 -5.22 23.63
C LYS A 106 13.79 -5.03 22.15
N TRP A 107 14.80 -4.69 21.35
CA TRP A 107 14.64 -4.63 19.91
C TRP A 107 14.84 -6.00 19.27
N SER A 108 14.03 -6.32 18.26
CA SER A 108 14.34 -7.43 17.35
C SER A 108 15.62 -7.14 16.58
N ARG A 109 16.17 -8.17 15.92
CA ARG A 109 17.11 -7.92 14.82
C ARG A 109 16.44 -7.11 13.70
N TRP A 110 17.26 -6.64 12.77
CA TRP A 110 16.78 -6.09 11.50
C TRP A 110 16.26 -7.21 10.60
N PHE A 111 15.07 -6.99 10.05
CA PHE A 111 14.44 -7.82 9.02
C PHE A 111 14.47 -7.05 7.69
N SER A 112 14.96 -7.69 6.64
CA SER A 112 15.10 -7.09 5.31
C SER A 112 13.85 -7.32 4.47
N PHE A 113 13.49 -6.34 3.65
CA PHE A 113 12.45 -6.41 2.63
C PHE A 113 13.04 -6.44 1.22
N GLY A 114 14.32 -6.81 1.13
CA GLY A 114 15.02 -6.98 -0.14
C GLY A 114 15.70 -5.72 -0.66
N SER A 115 16.03 -5.77 -1.95
CA SER A 115 16.56 -4.66 -2.72
C SER A 115 15.68 -4.41 -3.93
N TRP A 116 15.23 -3.17 -4.08
CA TRP A 116 14.51 -2.68 -5.23
C TRP A 116 15.44 -1.99 -6.21
N SER A 117 15.34 -2.36 -7.48
CA SER A 117 15.88 -1.61 -8.61
C SER A 117 14.77 -1.47 -9.66
N SER A 118 14.80 -0.37 -10.42
CA SER A 118 13.93 -0.21 -11.59
C SER A 118 14.36 -1.13 -12.75
N GLY A 119 15.61 -1.61 -12.71
CA GLY A 119 16.11 -2.70 -13.56
C GLY A 119 15.69 -4.09 -13.06
N PRO A 120 16.22 -5.16 -13.65
CA PRO A 120 15.81 -6.54 -13.36
C PRO A 120 16.38 -7.12 -12.05
N GLU A 121 17.36 -6.45 -11.41
CA GLU A 121 18.12 -6.97 -10.26
C GLU A 121 17.41 -6.84 -8.91
N ARG A 122 16.09 -6.68 -8.91
CA ARG A 122 15.30 -6.60 -7.67
C ARG A 122 14.99 -7.98 -7.10
N ALA A 123 15.10 -8.11 -5.79
CA ALA A 123 14.92 -9.38 -5.07
C ALA A 123 14.54 -9.15 -3.61
N SER A 124 13.56 -9.91 -3.12
CA SER A 124 13.32 -10.06 -1.67
C SER A 124 14.41 -10.92 -1.00
N LEU A 125 14.26 -11.18 0.29
CA LEU A 125 15.16 -12.05 1.05
C LEU A 125 14.37 -13.11 1.82
N ASP A 126 14.63 -14.37 1.52
CA ASP A 126 14.01 -15.53 2.16
C ASP A 126 14.70 -15.98 3.46
N GLY A 127 14.09 -16.94 4.14
CA GLY A 127 14.68 -17.63 5.30
C GLY A 127 14.73 -16.80 6.59
N GLN A 128 14.05 -15.65 6.61
CA GLN A 128 14.07 -14.75 7.75
C GLN A 128 13.05 -15.20 8.82
N LYS A 129 13.48 -16.02 9.77
CA LYS A 129 12.66 -16.45 10.92
C LYS A 129 13.49 -16.61 12.18
N ASP A 130 12.99 -16.09 13.30
CA ASP A 130 13.56 -16.28 14.63
C ASP A 130 12.47 -16.19 15.73
N ALA A 131 12.89 -16.05 17.00
CA ALA A 131 11.97 -15.95 18.13
C ALA A 131 11.07 -14.70 18.11
N ALA A 132 11.52 -13.60 17.51
CA ALA A 132 10.75 -12.37 17.41
C ALA A 132 9.64 -12.48 16.34
N GLY A 133 9.92 -13.16 15.23
CA GLY A 133 8.98 -13.31 14.14
C GLY A 133 9.61 -13.82 12.84
N GLN A 134 8.93 -13.57 11.73
CA GLN A 134 9.39 -13.92 10.39
C GLN A 134 8.96 -12.89 9.34
N VAL A 135 9.70 -12.82 8.22
CA VAL A 135 9.25 -12.10 7.03
C VAL A 135 8.62 -13.09 6.05
N LEU A 136 7.38 -12.81 5.65
CA LEU A 136 6.64 -13.55 4.64
C LEU A 136 6.76 -12.79 3.32
N THR A 137 7.90 -12.94 2.65
CA THR A 137 8.32 -12.20 1.44
C THR A 137 8.44 -10.69 1.66
N ASP A 138 7.33 -10.01 1.97
CA ASP A 138 7.21 -8.57 2.14
C ASP A 138 6.45 -8.14 3.41
N THR A 139 5.98 -9.10 4.20
CA THR A 139 5.22 -8.83 5.42
C THR A 139 5.99 -9.33 6.64
N LEU A 140 6.41 -8.42 7.51
CA LEU A 140 6.94 -8.80 8.82
C LEU A 140 5.78 -9.27 9.69
N ARG A 141 5.85 -10.50 10.18
CA ARG A 141 4.90 -11.12 11.11
C ARG A 141 5.60 -11.43 12.42
N LEU A 142 5.21 -10.72 13.47
CA LEU A 142 5.76 -10.89 14.82
C LEU A 142 5.00 -11.98 15.60
N ASN A 143 5.70 -12.61 16.53
CA ASN A 143 5.12 -13.60 17.45
C ASN A 143 4.46 -12.95 18.68
N ALA A 144 4.79 -11.68 18.97
CA ALA A 144 4.22 -10.88 20.04
C ALA A 144 3.89 -9.47 19.53
N LYS A 145 3.03 -8.75 20.25
CA LYS A 145 2.70 -7.36 19.92
C LYS A 145 3.91 -6.46 20.14
N ALA A 146 4.16 -5.56 19.19
CA ALA A 146 5.05 -4.43 19.30
C ALA A 146 4.22 -3.12 19.32
N THR A 147 4.80 -2.04 19.86
CA THR A 147 4.19 -0.70 19.88
C THR A 147 5.12 0.36 19.27
N ALA A 148 6.29 -0.05 18.81
CA ALA A 148 7.21 0.80 18.09
C ALA A 148 8.02 0.00 17.07
N PHE A 149 8.52 0.70 16.07
CA PHE A 149 9.48 0.16 15.12
C PHE A 149 10.52 1.22 14.74
N GLN A 150 11.60 0.76 14.12
CA GLN A 150 12.53 1.60 13.38
C GLN A 150 12.74 0.99 12.02
N TYR A 151 13.03 1.83 11.04
CA TYR A 151 13.47 1.38 9.74
C TYR A 151 14.89 1.86 9.44
N ARG A 152 15.53 1.15 8.53
CA ARG A 152 16.77 1.54 7.89
C ARG A 152 16.59 1.45 6.39
N VAL A 153 16.98 2.50 5.68
CA VAL A 153 16.98 2.54 4.22
C VAL A 153 18.41 2.77 3.73
N THR A 154 18.83 1.95 2.78
CA THR A 154 20.15 2.07 2.13
C THR A 154 19.94 2.35 0.65
N LEU A 155 20.54 3.43 0.17
CA LEU A 155 20.57 3.83 -1.22
C LEU A 155 21.92 3.46 -1.83
N ARG A 156 21.92 2.96 -3.07
CA ARG A 156 23.14 2.63 -3.84
C ARG A 156 23.04 3.14 -5.27
N GLY A 157 24.18 3.53 -5.83
CA GLY A 157 24.29 4.01 -7.20
C GLY A 157 23.90 5.48 -7.35
N ALA A 158 24.71 6.24 -8.09
CA ALA A 158 24.56 7.68 -8.24
C ALA A 158 23.16 8.07 -8.74
N GLY A 159 22.58 9.13 -8.16
CA GLY A 159 21.24 9.60 -8.53
C GLY A 159 20.08 8.81 -7.91
N THR A 160 20.36 7.75 -7.14
CA THR A 160 19.33 7.04 -6.39
C THR A 160 18.72 7.93 -5.31
N ARG A 161 17.38 7.93 -5.26
CA ARG A 161 16.60 8.63 -4.23
C ARG A 161 15.31 7.90 -3.92
N VAL A 162 14.80 8.14 -2.71
CA VAL A 162 13.49 7.70 -2.23
C VAL A 162 12.63 8.93 -2.01
N THR A 163 11.47 8.97 -2.68
CA THR A 163 10.54 10.10 -2.63
C THR A 163 9.40 9.87 -1.63
N LEU A 164 9.18 8.62 -1.20
CA LEU A 164 8.22 8.26 -0.16
C LEU A 164 8.63 6.94 0.50
N LEU A 165 8.52 6.87 1.83
CA LEU A 165 8.52 5.64 2.62
C LEU A 165 7.19 5.55 3.36
N ALA A 166 6.55 4.38 3.29
CA ALA A 166 5.31 4.10 4.00
C ALA A 166 5.46 2.83 4.84
N PHE A 167 4.89 2.83 6.04
CA PHE A 167 4.90 1.69 6.93
C PHE A 167 3.50 1.43 7.48
N THR A 168 2.89 0.32 7.07
CA THR A 168 1.57 -0.10 7.55
C THR A 168 1.74 -1.15 8.63
N ALA A 169 1.59 -0.72 9.88
CA ALA A 169 1.51 -1.59 11.05
C ALA A 169 0.06 -2.03 11.28
N SER A 170 -0.19 -3.27 11.69
CA SER A 170 -1.54 -3.79 11.93
C SER A 170 -1.63 -4.88 12.98
N ASP A 171 -2.80 -4.97 13.61
CA ASP A 171 -3.17 -6.02 14.56
C ASP A 171 -4.01 -7.10 13.87
N ARG A 172 -3.41 -8.28 13.66
CA ARG A 172 -4.10 -9.43 13.06
C ARG A 172 -5.33 -9.89 13.82
N ALA A 173 -5.37 -9.76 15.15
CA ALA A 173 -6.51 -10.18 15.95
C ALA A 173 -7.70 -9.23 15.75
N ARG A 174 -7.45 -7.99 15.31
CA ARG A 174 -8.47 -6.97 15.07
C ARG A 174 -8.81 -6.77 13.60
N ARG A 175 -8.28 -7.61 12.69
CA ARG A 175 -8.47 -7.47 11.23
C ARG A 175 -9.93 -7.36 10.78
N ALA A 176 -10.85 -7.98 11.51
CA ALA A 176 -12.27 -8.04 11.21
C ALA A 176 -13.12 -7.09 12.08
N ALA A 177 -12.49 -6.21 12.87
CA ALA A 177 -13.18 -5.34 13.82
C ALA A 177 -14.10 -4.30 13.16
N GLY A 178 -13.90 -4.01 11.87
CA GLY A 178 -14.76 -3.10 11.11
C GLY A 178 -15.89 -3.78 10.34
N LEU A 179 -16.08 -5.10 10.46
CA LEU A 179 -17.20 -5.79 9.81
C LEU A 179 -18.55 -5.22 10.27
N GLY A 180 -19.45 -5.02 9.30
CA GLY A 180 -20.78 -4.47 9.57
C GLY A 180 -20.80 -2.94 9.71
N THR A 181 -19.68 -2.25 9.47
CA THR A 181 -19.69 -0.79 9.38
C THR A 181 -20.70 -0.37 8.29
N PRO A 182 -21.69 0.49 8.62
CA PRO A 182 -22.65 0.96 7.63
C PRO A 182 -21.95 1.66 6.46
N GLY A 183 -22.37 1.34 5.23
CA GLY A 183 -21.87 2.03 4.04
C GLY A 183 -22.40 3.45 3.91
N ASP A 184 -21.63 4.28 3.22
CA ASP A 184 -22.01 5.62 2.78
C ASP A 184 -22.84 5.54 1.50
N ARG A 185 -24.16 5.76 1.67
CA ARG A 185 -25.10 5.75 0.56
C ARG A 185 -24.81 6.81 -0.51
N ALA A 186 -24.10 7.88 -0.18
CA ALA A 186 -23.73 8.91 -1.16
C ALA A 186 -22.67 8.41 -2.16
N ALA A 187 -21.92 7.36 -1.81
CA ALA A 187 -20.91 6.75 -2.70
C ALA A 187 -21.48 5.63 -3.59
N TRP A 188 -22.74 5.21 -3.37
CA TRP A 188 -23.35 4.10 -4.09
C TRP A 188 -23.85 4.49 -5.49
N GLY A 189 -23.84 3.55 -6.42
CA GLY A 189 -24.21 3.79 -7.82
C GLY A 189 -23.15 4.51 -8.64
N HIS A 190 -21.94 4.65 -8.10
CA HIS A 190 -20.81 5.32 -8.72
C HIS A 190 -19.64 4.36 -8.90
N GLU A 191 -19.05 4.40 -10.10
CA GLU A 191 -17.86 3.63 -10.48
C GLU A 191 -16.83 4.54 -11.13
N VAL A 192 -15.59 4.42 -10.67
CA VAL A 192 -14.41 4.97 -11.32
C VAL A 192 -14.17 4.21 -12.61
N ARG A 193 -14.00 4.94 -13.73
CA ARG A 193 -13.70 4.33 -15.03
C ARG A 193 -12.26 3.81 -15.07
N VAL A 194 -12.09 2.53 -14.75
CA VAL A 194 -10.80 1.84 -14.81
C VAL A 194 -10.76 0.94 -16.06
N PRO A 195 -9.78 1.11 -16.96
CA PRO A 195 -9.60 0.22 -18.10
C PRO A 195 -9.50 -1.25 -17.68
N MET A 196 -10.27 -2.10 -18.35
CA MET A 196 -10.39 -3.52 -18.05
C MET A 196 -9.23 -4.31 -18.67
N ARG A 197 -8.58 -5.17 -17.87
CA ARG A 197 -7.48 -6.04 -18.32
C ARG A 197 -7.55 -7.38 -17.62
N SER A 198 -7.58 -8.45 -18.40
CA SER A 198 -7.49 -9.84 -17.95
C SER A 198 -6.03 -10.28 -17.94
N GLN A 199 -5.64 -11.00 -16.89
CA GLN A 199 -4.37 -11.69 -16.84
C GLN A 199 -4.40 -13.01 -17.63
N MET A 200 -5.59 -13.59 -17.84
CA MET A 200 -5.76 -14.93 -18.41
C MET A 200 -5.54 -15.00 -19.92
N ILE A 201 -5.49 -13.85 -20.60
CA ILE A 201 -5.18 -13.77 -22.04
C ILE A 201 -3.69 -13.98 -22.34
N TYR A 202 -2.84 -14.00 -21.31
CA TYR A 202 -1.39 -14.18 -21.44
C TYR A 202 -1.01 -15.61 -20.99
N PRO A 203 -0.81 -16.56 -21.92
CA PRO A 203 -0.52 -17.95 -21.56
C PRO A 203 0.83 -18.10 -20.84
N ASP A 204 1.77 -17.20 -21.08
CA ASP A 204 3.15 -17.27 -20.58
C ASP A 204 3.30 -16.66 -19.16
N GLY A 205 2.47 -17.12 -18.21
CA GLY A 205 2.56 -16.73 -16.80
C GLY A 205 1.42 -15.83 -16.30
N GLY A 206 0.50 -15.44 -17.18
CA GLY A 206 -0.70 -14.66 -16.84
C GLY A 206 -1.48 -15.15 -15.61
N PRO A 207 -1.72 -16.47 -15.41
CA PRO A 207 -2.48 -16.98 -14.25
C PRO A 207 -1.95 -16.58 -12.86
N VAL A 208 -0.71 -16.08 -12.74
CA VAL A 208 -0.14 -15.61 -11.46
C VAL A 208 0.16 -14.09 -11.45
N TRP A 209 -0.35 -13.34 -12.43
CA TRP A 209 -0.10 -11.90 -12.60
C TRP A 209 -1.21 -10.98 -12.08
N CYS A 210 -2.01 -11.41 -11.10
CA CYS A 210 -3.14 -10.61 -10.59
C CYS A 210 -2.70 -9.23 -10.06
N SER A 211 -1.56 -9.16 -9.35
CA SER A 211 -1.00 -7.91 -8.83
C SER A 211 -0.52 -6.95 -9.94
N PRO A 212 0.40 -7.31 -10.85
CA PRO A 212 0.81 -6.42 -11.94
C PRO A 212 -0.33 -6.08 -12.90
N THR A 213 -1.30 -6.97 -13.11
CA THR A 213 -2.50 -6.65 -13.90
C THR A 213 -3.34 -5.56 -13.23
N SER A 214 -3.52 -5.64 -11.90
CA SER A 214 -4.21 -4.60 -11.12
C SER A 214 -3.47 -3.26 -11.16
N VAL A 215 -2.14 -3.27 -11.01
CA VAL A 215 -1.31 -2.06 -11.17
C VAL A 215 -1.45 -1.48 -12.57
N SER A 216 -1.37 -2.32 -13.60
CA SER A 216 -1.52 -1.95 -15.01
C SER A 216 -2.88 -1.27 -15.27
N MET A 217 -3.98 -1.80 -14.73
CA MET A 217 -5.32 -1.18 -14.81
C MET A 217 -5.39 0.19 -14.14
N ILE A 218 -4.86 0.33 -12.92
CA ILE A 218 -4.87 1.61 -12.18
C ILE A 218 -3.97 2.65 -12.87
N LEU A 219 -2.81 2.25 -13.39
CA LEU A 219 -1.96 3.12 -14.21
C LEU A 219 -2.70 3.64 -15.44
N ALA A 220 -3.43 2.76 -16.14
CA ALA A 220 -4.21 3.13 -17.31
C ALA A 220 -5.35 4.11 -16.97
N HIS A 221 -6.00 3.95 -15.81
CA HIS A 221 -6.98 4.93 -15.29
C HIS A 221 -6.37 6.34 -15.18
N TRP A 222 -5.11 6.44 -14.76
CA TRP A 222 -4.38 7.71 -14.67
C TRP A 222 -3.67 8.15 -15.95
N GLY A 223 -3.96 7.52 -17.09
CA GLY A 223 -3.39 7.87 -18.40
C GLY A 223 -1.97 7.34 -18.62
N ARG A 224 -1.49 6.38 -17.81
CA ARG A 224 -0.21 5.70 -18.01
C ARG A 224 -0.44 4.34 -18.68
N ASN A 225 -0.09 4.24 -19.96
CA ASN A 225 -0.31 3.01 -20.72
C ASN A 225 0.84 2.00 -20.57
N VAL A 226 0.83 1.24 -19.47
CA VAL A 226 1.76 0.13 -19.24
C VAL A 226 1.04 -1.18 -19.50
N THR A 227 1.57 -2.08 -20.34
CA THR A 227 0.90 -3.37 -20.61
C THR A 227 0.99 -4.31 -19.42
N VAL A 228 0.15 -5.36 -19.36
CA VAL A 228 0.23 -6.36 -18.29
C VAL A 228 1.59 -7.09 -18.28
N PRO A 229 2.16 -7.54 -19.42
CA PRO A 229 3.49 -8.13 -19.44
C PRO A 229 4.60 -7.16 -19.01
N ASP A 230 4.52 -5.86 -19.38
CA ASP A 230 5.51 -4.87 -18.93
C ASP A 230 5.46 -4.67 -17.41
N ALA A 231 4.25 -4.60 -16.85
CA ALA A 231 4.07 -4.52 -15.40
C ALA A 231 4.59 -5.79 -14.71
N ALA A 232 4.29 -6.98 -15.23
CA ALA A 232 4.77 -8.24 -14.68
C ALA A 232 6.31 -8.31 -14.71
N ARG A 233 6.94 -7.99 -15.86
CA ARG A 233 8.41 -7.91 -15.96
C ARG A 233 9.02 -6.81 -15.12
N GLY A 234 8.27 -5.77 -14.80
CA GLY A 234 8.71 -4.64 -13.97
C GLY A 234 8.54 -4.86 -12.46
N THR A 235 7.76 -5.85 -12.05
CA THR A 235 7.51 -6.17 -10.63
C THR A 235 8.02 -7.54 -10.21
N PHE A 236 8.42 -8.39 -11.16
CA PHE A 236 8.98 -9.72 -10.90
C PHE A 236 10.10 -9.66 -9.86
N ASP A 237 9.93 -10.39 -8.76
CA ASP A 237 10.88 -10.55 -7.68
C ASP A 237 11.61 -11.87 -7.88
N ARG A 238 12.93 -11.81 -8.07
CA ARG A 238 13.75 -12.97 -8.41
C ARG A 238 13.83 -14.04 -7.31
N VAL A 239 13.71 -13.65 -6.04
CA VAL A 239 13.81 -14.60 -4.92
C VAL A 239 12.45 -15.19 -4.62
N TYR A 240 11.40 -14.37 -4.62
CA TYR A 240 10.02 -14.85 -4.53
C TYR A 240 9.59 -15.67 -5.75
N ASP A 241 10.27 -15.52 -6.90
CA ASP A 241 9.95 -16.13 -8.18
C ASP A 241 8.52 -15.80 -8.65
N GLY A 242 8.15 -14.52 -8.55
CA GLY A 242 6.81 -14.08 -8.90
C GLY A 242 6.59 -12.58 -8.81
N THR A 243 5.36 -12.14 -9.05
CA THR A 243 4.99 -10.72 -9.15
C THR A 243 4.12 -10.23 -7.98
N GLY A 244 4.01 -11.04 -6.92
CA GLY A 244 3.11 -10.82 -5.78
C GLY A 244 3.67 -9.91 -4.68
N ASN A 245 4.94 -9.51 -4.77
CA ASN A 245 5.59 -8.66 -3.79
C ASN A 245 4.97 -7.24 -3.78
N TRP A 246 4.31 -6.90 -2.67
CA TRP A 246 3.53 -5.66 -2.54
C TRP A 246 4.39 -4.39 -2.66
N PRO A 247 5.47 -4.22 -1.88
CA PRO A 247 6.36 -3.09 -2.01
C PRO A 247 6.91 -2.91 -3.42
N PHE A 248 7.21 -4.01 -4.13
CA PHE A 248 7.75 -3.93 -5.49
C PHE A 248 6.70 -3.45 -6.51
N ASN A 249 5.43 -3.84 -6.34
CA ASN A 249 4.34 -3.31 -7.16
C ASN A 249 4.11 -1.80 -6.90
N ALA A 250 4.17 -1.36 -5.64
CA ALA A 250 4.09 0.06 -5.29
C ALA A 250 5.28 0.84 -5.89
N ALA A 251 6.50 0.34 -5.70
CA ALA A 251 7.72 0.97 -6.22
C ALA A 251 7.71 1.02 -7.77
N TYR A 252 7.21 -0.03 -8.43
CA TYR A 252 7.03 -0.02 -9.88
C TYR A 252 6.03 1.06 -10.32
N ALA A 253 4.85 1.15 -9.69
CA ALA A 253 3.89 2.21 -9.99
C ALA A 253 4.51 3.62 -9.82
N ALA A 254 5.40 3.79 -8.85
CA ALA A 254 6.13 5.04 -8.66
C ALA A 254 7.08 5.37 -9.83
N THR A 255 7.73 4.38 -10.43
CA THR A 255 8.54 4.59 -11.65
C THR A 255 7.72 5.13 -12.82
N GLN A 256 6.39 4.94 -12.79
CA GLN A 256 5.43 5.45 -13.78
C GLN A 256 4.87 6.83 -13.40
N GLY A 257 5.50 7.51 -12.44
CA GLY A 257 5.17 8.86 -11.99
C GLY A 257 3.99 8.93 -11.01
N MET A 258 3.63 7.82 -10.38
CA MET A 258 2.59 7.78 -9.35
C MET A 258 3.16 7.98 -7.95
N ARG A 259 2.30 8.38 -7.03
CA ARG A 259 2.49 8.17 -5.60
C ARG A 259 1.77 6.88 -5.23
N ALA A 260 2.53 5.87 -4.83
CA ALA A 260 2.00 4.57 -4.43
C ALA A 260 2.39 4.24 -2.99
N PHE A 261 1.50 3.60 -2.26
CA PHE A 261 1.79 3.01 -0.94
C PHE A 261 0.75 1.93 -0.62
N ILE A 262 1.09 1.13 0.37
CA ILE A 262 0.22 0.08 0.91
C ILE A 262 -0.48 0.65 2.14
N THR A 263 -1.73 0.26 2.35
CA THR A 263 -2.46 0.51 3.60
C THR A 263 -3.40 -0.65 3.90
N ARG A 264 -4.01 -0.63 5.09
CA ARG A 264 -5.04 -1.58 5.50
C ARG A 264 -6.29 -0.83 5.94
N LEU A 265 -7.34 -0.91 5.14
CA LEU A 265 -8.62 -0.25 5.43
C LEU A 265 -9.49 -1.12 6.36
N PRO A 266 -10.27 -0.52 7.28
CA PRO A 266 -11.03 -1.28 8.27
C PRO A 266 -12.34 -1.84 7.73
N SER A 267 -12.85 -1.33 6.60
CA SER A 267 -14.17 -1.67 6.04
C SER A 267 -14.33 -1.18 4.61
N LEU A 268 -15.36 -1.66 3.91
CA LEU A 268 -15.79 -1.13 2.62
C LEU A 268 -16.34 0.29 2.76
N ALA A 269 -16.87 0.68 3.92
CA ALA A 269 -17.28 2.06 4.18
C ALA A 269 -16.11 3.04 4.08
N GLN A 270 -14.91 2.61 4.48
CA GLN A 270 -13.70 3.39 4.26
C GLN A 270 -13.27 3.39 2.79
N ALA A 271 -13.38 2.25 2.10
CA ALA A 271 -13.03 2.13 0.69
C ALA A 271 -13.93 2.98 -0.23
N GLU A 272 -15.21 3.15 0.13
CA GLU A 272 -16.16 4.05 -0.53
C GLU A 272 -15.59 5.47 -0.66
N ARG A 273 -14.95 5.99 0.38
CA ARG A 273 -14.34 7.34 0.37
C ARG A 273 -13.27 7.50 -0.71
N PHE A 274 -12.44 6.48 -0.92
CA PHE A 274 -11.41 6.51 -1.97
C PHE A 274 -12.03 6.51 -3.36
N THR A 275 -12.97 5.59 -3.61
CA THR A 275 -13.62 5.49 -4.92
C THR A 275 -14.51 6.70 -5.23
N ALA A 276 -15.18 7.28 -4.22
CA ALA A 276 -15.90 8.54 -4.35
C ALA A 276 -14.98 9.73 -4.68
N ALA A 277 -13.73 9.70 -4.21
CA ALA A 277 -12.68 10.65 -4.59
C ALA A 277 -12.01 10.34 -5.95
N GLY A 278 -12.53 9.36 -6.71
CA GLY A 278 -11.98 8.96 -8.00
C GLY A 278 -10.73 8.09 -7.92
N ILE A 279 -10.39 7.55 -6.74
CA ILE A 279 -9.20 6.75 -6.52
C ILE A 279 -9.59 5.27 -6.46
N PRO A 280 -9.32 4.46 -7.50
CA PRO A 280 -9.54 3.03 -7.45
C PRO A 280 -8.51 2.37 -6.53
N LEU A 281 -8.89 1.26 -5.90
CA LEU A 281 -8.04 0.53 -4.96
C LEU A 281 -7.76 -0.87 -5.49
N ALA A 282 -6.52 -1.31 -5.48
CA ALA A 282 -6.24 -2.73 -5.68
C ALA A 282 -6.25 -3.42 -4.33
N VAL A 283 -7.11 -4.43 -4.18
CA VAL A 283 -7.41 -5.12 -2.91
C VAL A 283 -7.15 -6.60 -3.05
N SER A 284 -6.73 -7.26 -1.96
CA SER A 284 -6.42 -8.69 -1.96
C SER A 284 -7.38 -9.50 -1.10
N LEU A 285 -7.87 -10.61 -1.62
CA LEU A 285 -8.77 -11.53 -0.91
C LEU A 285 -8.33 -12.98 -1.10
N GLY A 286 -8.80 -13.85 -0.21
CA GLY A 286 -8.72 -15.30 -0.38
C GLY A 286 -10.05 -15.93 0.02
N TRP A 287 -10.38 -17.06 -0.60
CA TRP A 287 -11.65 -17.77 -0.43
C TRP A 287 -11.53 -19.25 -0.78
N LYS A 288 -12.41 -20.04 -0.18
CA LYS A 288 -12.69 -21.43 -0.55
C LYS A 288 -13.87 -21.50 -1.52
N ALA A 289 -14.10 -22.69 -2.06
CA ALA A 289 -15.16 -22.94 -3.01
C ALA A 289 -16.52 -22.52 -2.45
N GLY A 290 -17.22 -21.65 -3.19
CA GLY A 290 -18.55 -21.14 -2.82
C GLY A 290 -18.57 -19.99 -1.82
N GLU A 291 -17.44 -19.61 -1.20
CA GLU A 291 -17.42 -18.51 -0.22
C GLU A 291 -17.58 -17.12 -0.86
N LEU A 292 -17.13 -16.96 -2.12
CA LEU A 292 -17.30 -15.74 -2.91
C LEU A 292 -18.16 -16.03 -4.16
N PRO A 293 -19.50 -15.86 -4.08
CA PRO A 293 -20.38 -16.06 -5.22
C PRO A 293 -20.02 -15.13 -6.40
N GLY A 294 -19.95 -15.70 -7.61
CA GLY A 294 -19.67 -14.96 -8.85
C GLY A 294 -18.17 -14.71 -9.16
N ALA A 295 -17.27 -15.25 -8.33
CA ALA A 295 -15.83 -15.13 -8.51
C ALA A 295 -15.36 -15.78 -9.82
N ALA A 296 -14.33 -15.19 -10.45
CA ALA A 296 -13.73 -15.75 -11.65
C ALA A 296 -12.98 -17.07 -11.38
N LEU A 297 -12.44 -17.23 -10.15
CA LEU A 297 -11.76 -18.45 -9.70
C LEU A 297 -12.60 -19.18 -8.65
N PRO A 298 -12.61 -20.53 -8.66
CA PRO A 298 -13.34 -21.31 -7.67
C PRO A 298 -12.76 -21.17 -6.26
N THR A 299 -11.44 -21.01 -6.14
CA THR A 299 -10.72 -20.85 -4.87
C THR A 299 -9.54 -19.88 -5.04
N SER A 300 -9.08 -19.29 -3.95
CA SER A 300 -7.86 -18.49 -3.90
C SER A 300 -7.25 -18.45 -2.50
N SER A 301 -5.94 -18.61 -2.40
CA SER A 301 -5.17 -18.32 -1.18
C SER A 301 -4.67 -16.87 -1.11
N GLY A 302 -4.96 -16.06 -2.13
CA GLY A 302 -4.58 -14.66 -2.28
C GLY A 302 -4.74 -14.23 -3.74
N HIS A 303 -5.64 -13.30 -4.01
CA HIS A 303 -5.93 -12.78 -5.36
C HIS A 303 -6.17 -11.28 -5.29
N LEU A 304 -5.52 -10.53 -6.18
CA LEU A 304 -5.68 -9.09 -6.28
C LEU A 304 -6.68 -8.70 -7.37
N MET A 305 -7.50 -7.70 -7.05
CA MET A 305 -8.55 -7.16 -7.90
C MET A 305 -8.62 -5.65 -7.73
N VAL A 306 -9.17 -4.92 -8.70
CA VAL A 306 -9.32 -3.46 -8.58
C VAL A 306 -10.74 -3.09 -8.20
N LEU A 307 -10.95 -2.56 -6.99
CA LEU A 307 -12.19 -1.92 -6.56
C LEU A 307 -12.37 -0.61 -7.32
N THR A 308 -13.42 -0.59 -8.14
CA THR A 308 -13.76 0.54 -9.01
C THR A 308 -14.86 1.40 -8.41
N GLY A 309 -15.68 0.87 -7.49
CA GLY A 309 -16.78 1.60 -6.88
C GLY A 309 -17.84 0.65 -6.34
N PHE A 310 -19.09 1.12 -6.29
CA PHE A 310 -20.20 0.40 -5.67
C PHE A 310 -21.47 0.52 -6.51
N ASP A 311 -22.25 -0.56 -6.60
CA ASP A 311 -23.55 -0.53 -7.27
C ASP A 311 -24.58 0.28 -6.45
N ALA A 312 -25.79 0.46 -6.99
CA ALA A 312 -26.85 1.22 -6.32
C ALA A 312 -27.33 0.60 -4.99
N LYS A 313 -26.95 -0.65 -4.69
CA LYS A 313 -27.26 -1.37 -3.45
C LYS A 313 -26.07 -1.38 -2.47
N GLY A 314 -24.95 -0.75 -2.82
CA GLY A 314 -23.74 -0.72 -2.00
C GLY A 314 -22.89 -2.00 -2.10
N ASN A 315 -23.09 -2.83 -3.13
CA ASN A 315 -22.21 -3.96 -3.39
C ASN A 315 -20.94 -3.47 -4.11
N PRO A 316 -19.75 -3.94 -3.69
CA PRO A 316 -18.51 -3.53 -4.33
C PRO A 316 -18.45 -4.05 -5.78
N VAL A 317 -18.00 -3.18 -6.68
CA VAL A 317 -17.78 -3.46 -8.10
C VAL A 317 -16.28 -3.48 -8.39
N LEU A 318 -15.80 -4.60 -8.91
CA LEU A 318 -14.40 -4.93 -9.06
C LEU A 318 -14.08 -5.21 -10.52
N ASN A 319 -12.90 -4.83 -10.98
CA ASN A 319 -12.26 -5.48 -12.13
C ASN A 319 -11.42 -6.66 -11.61
N ASP A 320 -11.90 -7.87 -11.88
CA ASP A 320 -11.26 -9.15 -11.56
C ASP A 320 -10.34 -9.61 -12.70
N PRO A 321 -9.01 -9.53 -12.55
CA PRO A 321 -8.10 -9.86 -13.64
C PRO A 321 -8.14 -11.35 -14.03
N ALA A 322 -8.66 -12.24 -13.19
CA ALA A 322 -8.73 -13.68 -13.49
C ALA A 322 -9.89 -14.07 -14.43
N ALA A 323 -10.67 -13.11 -14.94
CA ALA A 323 -11.67 -13.42 -15.95
C ALA A 323 -11.02 -13.89 -17.27
N PRO A 324 -11.66 -14.76 -18.08
CA PRO A 324 -11.06 -15.26 -19.33
C PRO A 324 -10.80 -14.21 -20.42
N THR A 325 -11.45 -13.06 -20.35
CA THR A 325 -11.34 -11.97 -21.35
C THR A 325 -11.38 -10.61 -20.66
N ASP A 326 -10.84 -9.58 -21.30
CA ASP A 326 -10.91 -8.19 -20.81
C ASP A 326 -12.35 -7.75 -20.55
N ALA A 327 -13.28 -8.06 -21.44
CA ALA A 327 -14.69 -7.69 -21.28
C ALA A 327 -15.37 -8.36 -20.07
N GLY A 328 -14.83 -9.49 -19.60
CA GLY A 328 -15.39 -10.28 -18.49
C GLY A 328 -14.85 -9.93 -17.10
N VAL A 329 -13.92 -8.97 -16.97
CA VAL A 329 -13.27 -8.67 -15.69
C VAL A 329 -14.20 -7.95 -14.72
N ARG A 330 -15.11 -7.09 -15.21
CA ARG A 330 -16.00 -6.31 -14.33
C ARG A 330 -17.01 -7.23 -13.65
N ARG A 331 -17.02 -7.26 -12.32
CA ARG A 331 -17.88 -8.09 -11.48
C ARG A 331 -18.39 -7.33 -10.26
N THR A 332 -19.63 -7.61 -9.87
CA THR A 332 -20.22 -7.10 -8.62
C THR A 332 -20.30 -8.25 -7.63
N TYR A 333 -19.83 -8.04 -6.41
CA TYR A 333 -19.81 -9.08 -5.36
C TYR A 333 -20.77 -8.75 -4.22
N PRO A 334 -21.42 -9.74 -3.59
CA PRO A 334 -22.24 -9.48 -2.40
C PRO A 334 -21.40 -8.82 -1.30
N ARG A 335 -21.80 -7.62 -0.85
CA ARG A 335 -21.03 -6.79 0.10
C ARG A 335 -20.53 -7.56 1.31
N ALA A 336 -21.42 -8.25 2.01
CA ALA A 336 -21.09 -8.95 3.25
C ALA A 336 -20.10 -10.10 3.04
N ALA A 337 -20.22 -10.85 1.94
CA ALA A 337 -19.29 -11.94 1.62
C ALA A 337 -17.91 -11.38 1.27
N PHE A 338 -17.87 -10.35 0.40
CA PHE A 338 -16.63 -9.71 -0.03
C PHE A 338 -15.89 -9.06 1.15
N GLU A 339 -16.57 -8.24 1.96
CA GLU A 339 -15.95 -7.54 3.09
C GLU A 339 -15.41 -8.52 4.13
N LYS A 340 -16.18 -9.57 4.44
CA LYS A 340 -15.73 -10.65 5.34
C LYS A 340 -14.44 -11.28 4.83
N LEU A 341 -14.37 -11.69 3.57
CA LEU A 341 -13.20 -12.35 3.01
C LEU A 341 -12.00 -11.39 2.91
N TRP A 342 -12.21 -10.15 2.48
CA TRP A 342 -11.16 -9.14 2.39
C TRP A 342 -10.53 -8.84 3.76
N LEU A 343 -11.36 -8.60 4.77
CA LEU A 343 -10.89 -8.26 6.11
C LEU A 343 -10.31 -9.49 6.85
N THR A 344 -10.91 -10.67 6.71
CA THR A 344 -10.41 -11.86 7.44
C THR A 344 -9.17 -12.47 6.80
N HIS A 345 -9.02 -12.38 5.48
CA HIS A 345 -7.85 -12.89 4.77
C HIS A 345 -6.67 -11.92 4.85
N SER A 346 -6.79 -10.72 4.26
CA SER A 346 -5.69 -9.77 4.12
C SER A 346 -5.75 -8.60 5.11
N GLY A 347 -6.80 -8.51 5.94
CA GLY A 347 -6.96 -7.42 6.90
C GLY A 347 -7.13 -6.06 6.24
N GLY A 348 -7.80 -6.01 5.10
CA GLY A 348 -8.07 -4.76 4.38
C GLY A 348 -6.93 -4.28 3.50
N LEU A 349 -5.95 -5.14 3.21
CA LEU A 349 -4.72 -4.76 2.49
C LEU A 349 -5.07 -4.22 1.11
N SER A 350 -4.52 -3.04 0.81
CA SER A 350 -4.83 -2.25 -0.37
C SER A 350 -3.61 -1.52 -0.90
N TYR A 351 -3.44 -1.48 -2.22
CA TYR A 351 -2.63 -0.44 -2.86
C TYR A 351 -3.45 0.83 -3.02
N VAL A 352 -2.87 1.94 -2.64
CA VAL A 352 -3.34 3.28 -3.01
C VAL A 352 -2.35 3.83 -4.03
N ILE A 353 -2.80 3.99 -5.28
CA ILE A 353 -1.96 4.48 -6.39
C ILE A 353 -2.67 5.65 -7.04
N ALA A 354 -2.09 6.84 -6.93
CA ALA A 354 -2.62 8.05 -7.52
C ALA A 354 -1.49 9.00 -7.96
N PRO A 355 -1.72 9.92 -8.90
CA PRO A 355 -0.76 10.96 -9.22
C PRO A 355 -0.48 11.84 -7.98
N PRO A 356 0.76 12.36 -7.79
CA PRO A 356 1.11 13.18 -6.62
C PRO A 356 0.18 14.36 -6.34
N ARG A 357 -0.41 14.98 -7.37
CA ARG A 357 -1.40 16.07 -7.22
C ARG A 357 -2.67 15.68 -6.45
N HIS A 358 -2.98 14.39 -6.36
CA HIS A 358 -4.11 13.86 -5.58
C HIS A 358 -3.70 13.49 -4.15
N ALA A 359 -2.46 13.78 -3.73
CA ALA A 359 -1.99 13.52 -2.38
C ALA A 359 -2.92 14.09 -1.30
N PRO A 360 -3.46 15.33 -1.41
CA PRO A 360 -4.39 15.84 -0.40
C PRO A 360 -5.64 14.97 -0.24
N ALA A 361 -6.25 14.49 -1.33
CA ALA A 361 -7.41 13.61 -1.28
C ALA A 361 -7.04 12.24 -0.69
N VAL A 362 -5.87 11.71 -1.05
CA VAL A 362 -5.36 10.43 -0.55
C VAL A 362 -5.06 10.48 0.96
N THR A 363 -4.53 11.60 1.46
CA THR A 363 -4.16 11.77 2.88
C THR A 363 -5.31 12.29 3.73
N ALA A 364 -6.32 12.94 3.13
CA ALA A 364 -7.52 13.45 3.79
C ALA A 364 -8.66 12.44 3.84
N VAL A 365 -8.42 11.18 3.46
CA VAL A 365 -9.32 10.05 3.69
C VAL A 365 -8.82 9.30 4.93
N PRO A 366 -9.01 9.84 6.16
CA PRO A 366 -8.64 9.16 7.38
C PRO A 366 -9.49 7.93 7.55
#